data_AF-A0A496L8Z5-F1
#
_entry.id   AF-A0A496L8Z5-F1
#
_cell.length_a   1.000
_cell.length_b   1.000
_cell.length_c   1.000
_cell.angle_alpha   90.00
_cell.angle_beta   90.00
_cell.angle_gamma   90.00
#
_symmetry.space_group_name_H-M   'P 1'
#
loop_
_entity.id
_entity.type
_entity.pdbx_description
1 polymer ?
#
loop_
_entity_poly.entity_id
_entity_poly.type
_entity_poly.pdbx_seq_one_letter_code
_entity_poly.pdbx_strand_id
1 'polypeptide(L)'
;MAKTIFITGGAGFIGSHVIRRFVTNYPDYKIINLDTLTYAGNLENLDDIASRPNYKFEKADISDFKAIERLFDLYKPDGVIHLAAESHVDRSITDPFVFVRTNVLGTCNLLYCAKELWRDNPEGKRFYHVSTDEVY
;
A
#
# COMPACT_ATOMS: atom_id res chain seq x y z
N MET A 1 4.99 0.32 -21.53
CA MET A 1 5.24 -0.97 -20.88
C MET A 1 4.24 -1.12 -19.75
N ALA A 2 3.60 -2.29 -19.63
CA ALA A 2 2.74 -2.60 -18.50
C ALA A 2 3.57 -2.59 -17.21
N LYS A 3 3.05 -1.96 -16.16
CA LYS A 3 3.69 -1.91 -14.84
C LYS A 3 2.78 -2.49 -13.78
N THR A 4 3.36 -3.10 -12.75
CA THR A 4 2.61 -3.50 -11.55
C THR A 4 2.90 -2.52 -10.42
N ILE A 5 1.87 -1.90 -9.85
CA ILE A 5 1.99 -0.92 -8.78
C ILE A 5 1.27 -1.44 -7.53
N PHE A 6 2.00 -1.48 -6.42
CA PHE A 6 1.42 -1.68 -5.11
C PHE A 6 0.94 -0.34 -4.55
N ILE A 7 -0.28 -0.33 -4.04
CA ILE A 7 -0.83 0.79 -3.29
C ILE A 7 -1.31 0.23 -1.96
N THR A 8 -0.72 0.69 -0.86
CA THR A 8 -1.12 0.23 0.49
C THR A 8 -2.07 1.23 1.12
N GLY A 9 -3.01 0.76 1.95
CA GLY A 9 -4.01 1.63 2.61
C GLY A 9 -5.07 2.13 1.64
N GLY A 10 -5.29 1.38 0.55
CA GLY A 10 -6.11 1.80 -0.56
C GLY A 10 -7.61 1.78 -0.30
N ALA A 11 -8.08 1.07 0.73
CA ALA A 11 -9.49 1.12 1.13
C ALA A 11 -9.80 2.33 2.02
N GLY A 12 -8.78 3.09 2.45
CA GLY A 12 -8.93 4.32 3.22
C GLY A 12 -9.34 5.53 2.37
N PHE A 13 -9.46 6.68 3.03
CA PHE A 13 -9.94 7.93 2.42
C PHE A 13 -9.06 8.39 1.24
N ILE A 14 -7.78 8.71 1.47
CA ILE A 14 -6.88 9.16 0.40
C ILE A 14 -6.56 8.02 -0.56
N GLY A 15 -6.29 6.82 -0.03
CA GLY A 15 -5.90 5.66 -0.81
C GLY A 15 -6.92 5.28 -1.89
N SER A 16 -8.22 5.36 -1.60
CA SER A 16 -9.27 5.00 -2.56
C SER A 16 -9.30 5.93 -3.77
N HIS A 17 -9.09 7.24 -3.55
CA HIS A 17 -8.98 8.23 -4.63
C HIS A 17 -7.74 7.99 -5.49
N VAL A 18 -6.60 7.66 -4.86
CA VAL A 18 -5.37 7.33 -5.59
C VAL A 18 -5.58 6.09 -6.45
N ILE A 19 -6.13 5.00 -5.89
CA ILE A 19 -6.43 3.79 -6.65
C ILE A 19 -7.34 4.08 -7.83
N ARG A 20 -8.48 4.76 -7.61
CA ARG A 20 -9.43 5.09 -8.67
C ARG A 20 -8.76 5.83 -9.82
N ARG A 21 -7.93 6.82 -9.49
CA ARG A 21 -7.18 7.60 -10.48
C ARG A 21 -6.19 6.72 -11.26
N PHE A 22 -5.46 5.83 -10.57
CA PHE A 22 -4.49 4.95 -11.22
C PHE A 22 -5.16 3.92 -12.14
N VAL A 23 -6.22 3.28 -11.65
CA VAL A 23 -6.99 2.27 -12.41
C VAL A 23 -7.61 2.88 -13.66
N THR A 24 -8.14 4.11 -13.56
CA THR A 24 -8.81 4.78 -14.68
C THR A 24 -7.84 5.35 -15.70
N ASN A 25 -6.75 5.98 -15.25
CA ASN A 25 -5.86 6.72 -16.14
C ASN A 25 -4.74 5.85 -16.73
N TYR A 26 -4.45 4.70 -16.13
CA TYR A 26 -3.41 3.76 -16.60
C TYR A 26 -4.01 2.36 -16.81
N PRO A 27 -4.82 2.16 -17.86
CA PRO A 27 -5.50 0.88 -18.10
C PRO A 27 -4.53 -0.29 -18.31
N ASP A 28 -3.31 -0.02 -18.79
CA ASP A 28 -2.26 -1.03 -19.01
C ASP A 28 -1.48 -1.38 -17.73
N TYR A 29 -1.74 -0.69 -16.61
CA TYR A 29 -1.03 -0.92 -15.35
C TYR A 29 -1.87 -1.81 -14.45
N LYS A 30 -1.22 -2.79 -13.82
CA LYS A 30 -1.84 -3.63 -12.81
C LYS A 30 -1.72 -2.95 -11.44
N ILE A 31 -2.86 -2.62 -10.83
CA ILE A 31 -2.93 -1.97 -9.52
C ILE A 31 -3.31 -3.01 -8.48
N ILE A 32 -2.40 -3.25 -7.53
CA ILE A 32 -2.61 -4.17 -6.40
C ILE A 32 -2.81 -3.34 -5.14
N ASN A 33 -4.02 -3.37 -4.61
CA ASN A 33 -4.39 -2.71 -3.36
C ASN A 33 -4.13 -3.65 -2.18
N LEU A 34 -3.23 -3.24 -1.28
CA LEU A 34 -2.95 -3.93 -0.03
C LEU A 34 -3.61 -3.18 1.12
N ASP A 35 -4.58 -3.81 1.79
CA ASP A 35 -5.26 -3.20 2.94
C ASP A 35 -5.66 -4.26 3.97
N THR A 36 -5.61 -3.91 5.25
CA THR A 36 -6.06 -4.78 6.35
C THR A 36 -7.56 -4.70 6.59
N LEU A 37 -8.22 -3.67 6.05
CA LEU A 37 -9.61 -3.31 6.36
C LEU A 37 -9.77 -3.08 7.86
N THR A 38 -8.94 -2.20 8.43
CA THR A 38 -9.15 -1.70 9.80
C THR A 38 -10.43 -0.87 9.88
N TYR A 39 -10.70 -0.25 11.02
CA TYR A 39 -11.83 0.67 11.21
C TYR A 39 -11.91 1.80 10.16
N ALA A 40 -10.79 2.18 9.54
CA ALA A 40 -10.71 3.24 8.54
C ALA A 40 -10.80 2.75 7.09
N GLY A 41 -10.74 1.43 6.87
CA GLY A 41 -10.82 0.83 5.54
C GLY A 41 -12.25 0.45 5.18
N ASN A 42 -12.75 0.93 4.05
CA ASN A 42 -14.05 0.53 3.50
C ASN A 42 -13.92 0.16 2.02
N LEU A 43 -14.26 -1.09 1.66
CA LEU A 43 -14.22 -1.55 0.26
C LEU A 43 -15.29 -0.87 -0.61
N GLU A 44 -16.40 -0.41 -0.02
CA GLU A 44 -17.44 0.34 -0.74
C GLU A 44 -16.88 1.61 -1.39
N ASN A 45 -15.78 2.16 -0.84
CA ASN A 45 -15.05 3.28 -1.45
C ASN A 45 -14.51 2.97 -2.84
N LEU A 46 -14.51 1.71 -3.27
CA LEU A 46 -13.92 1.21 -4.52
C LEU A 46 -14.89 0.38 -5.37
N ASP A 47 -16.19 0.35 -5.03
CA ASP A 47 -17.18 -0.46 -5.76
C ASP A 47 -17.25 -0.11 -7.25
N ASP A 48 -17.07 1.17 -7.59
CA ASP A 48 -17.09 1.68 -8.97
C ASP A 48 -15.95 1.14 -9.84
N ILE A 49 -14.88 0.61 -9.23
CA ILE A 49 -13.73 0.04 -9.93
C ILE A 49 -13.43 -1.41 -9.56
N ALA A 50 -14.18 -2.02 -8.64
CA ALA A 50 -13.89 -3.35 -8.09
C ALA A 50 -13.84 -4.45 -9.17
N SER A 51 -14.59 -4.28 -10.26
CA SER A 51 -14.63 -5.22 -11.40
C SER A 51 -13.64 -4.89 -12.53
N ARG A 52 -12.81 -3.84 -12.39
CA ARG A 52 -11.85 -3.45 -13.41
C ARG A 52 -10.77 -4.53 -13.56
N PRO A 53 -10.43 -4.96 -14.78
CA PRO A 53 -9.51 -6.08 -15.01
C PRO A 53 -8.07 -5.79 -14.57
N ASN A 54 -7.72 -4.51 -14.46
CA ASN A 54 -6.40 -4.05 -14.05
C ASN A 54 -6.33 -3.72 -12.54
N TYR A 55 -7.40 -3.95 -11.78
CA TYR A 55 -7.46 -3.78 -10.33
C TYR A 55 -7.50 -5.14 -9.62
N LYS A 56 -6.76 -5.25 -8.51
CA LYS A 56 -6.80 -6.41 -7.62
C LYS A 56 -6.70 -5.96 -6.18
N PHE A 57 -7.56 -6.51 -5.33
CA PHE A 57 -7.49 -6.36 -3.90
C PHE A 57 -6.80 -7.58 -3.25
N GLU A 58 -5.92 -7.31 -2.30
CA GLU A 58 -5.27 -8.29 -1.43
C GLU A 58 -5.44 -7.82 0.02
N LYS A 59 -6.16 -8.62 0.82
CA LYS A 59 -6.27 -8.35 2.25
C LYS A 59 -4.96 -8.73 2.93
N ALA A 60 -4.17 -7.75 3.35
CA ALA A 60 -2.84 -7.97 3.88
C ALA A 60 -2.45 -6.91 4.91
N ASP A 61 -1.77 -7.35 5.96
CA ASP A 61 -1.15 -6.48 6.97
C ASP A 61 0.31 -6.24 6.62
N ILE A 62 0.70 -4.97 6.52
CA ILE A 62 2.08 -4.57 6.23
C ILE A 62 3.04 -4.95 7.36
N SER A 63 2.54 -5.15 8.58
CA SER A 63 3.32 -5.65 9.71
C SER A 63 3.56 -7.18 9.66
N ASP A 64 2.78 -7.92 8.86
CA ASP A 64 3.05 -9.34 8.58
C ASP A 64 4.09 -9.47 7.47
N PHE A 65 5.35 -9.59 7.89
CA PHE A 65 6.48 -9.73 6.98
C PHE A 65 6.31 -10.88 5.98
N LYS A 66 5.78 -12.03 6.40
CA LYS A 66 5.66 -13.19 5.52
C LYS A 66 4.56 -13.02 4.48
N ALA A 67 3.46 -12.36 4.85
CA ALA A 67 2.44 -11.99 3.88
C ALA A 67 2.99 -11.01 2.83
N ILE A 68 3.74 -9.98 3.25
CA ILE A 68 4.32 -8.99 2.35
C ILE A 68 5.39 -9.60 1.44
N GLU A 69 6.31 -10.40 1.98
CA GLU A 69 7.33 -11.13 1.22
C GLU A 69 6.69 -11.95 0.10
N ARG A 70 5.67 -12.76 0.43
CA ARG A 70 4.90 -13.56 -0.54
C ARG A 70 4.26 -12.71 -1.64
N LEU A 71 3.70 -11.55 -1.29
CA LEU A 71 3.04 -10.67 -2.25
C LEU A 71 4.06 -10.00 -3.20
N PHE A 72 5.21 -9.57 -2.68
CA PHE A 72 6.29 -9.05 -3.52
C PHE A 72 6.80 -10.11 -4.50
N ASP A 73 6.96 -11.36 -4.06
CA ASP A 73 7.36 -12.47 -4.94
C ASP A 73 6.31 -12.79 -6.01
N LEU A 74 5.03 -12.77 -5.63
CA LEU A 74 3.91 -13.09 -6.51
C LEU A 74 3.72 -12.03 -7.61
N TYR A 75 3.75 -10.76 -7.24
CA TYR A 75 3.35 -9.66 -8.13
C TYR A 75 4.53 -8.88 -8.72
N LYS A 76 5.72 -8.97 -8.11
CA LYS A 76 6.96 -8.31 -8.56
C LYS A 76 6.75 -6.83 -8.93
N PRO A 77 6.24 -5.99 -8.00
CA PRO A 77 5.87 -4.61 -8.32
C PRO A 77 7.05 -3.79 -8.85
N ASP A 78 6.76 -2.92 -9.81
CA ASP A 78 7.66 -1.89 -10.32
C ASP A 78 7.64 -0.64 -9.44
N GLY A 79 6.54 -0.40 -8.72
CA GLY A 79 6.43 0.72 -7.82
C GLY A 79 5.55 0.43 -6.61
N VAL A 80 5.82 1.14 -5.52
CA VAL A 80 5.05 1.10 -4.29
C VAL A 80 4.61 2.52 -3.96
N ILE A 81 3.33 2.73 -3.73
CA ILE A 81 2.77 3.95 -3.15
C ILE A 81 2.25 3.57 -1.75
N HIS A 82 2.94 4.04 -0.72
CA HIS A 82 2.69 3.61 0.64
C HIS A 82 1.86 4.64 1.40
N LEU A 83 0.58 4.35 1.65
CA LEU A 83 -0.34 5.16 2.45
C LEU A 83 -0.89 4.44 3.69
N ALA A 84 -0.73 3.11 3.80
CA ALA A 84 -1.20 2.36 4.97
C ALA A 84 -0.51 2.85 6.25
N ALA A 85 -1.29 3.36 7.19
CA ALA A 85 -0.83 3.82 8.49
C ALA A 85 -2.01 3.84 9.48
N GLU A 86 -1.69 3.79 10.76
CA GLU A 86 -2.56 4.34 11.81
C GLU A 86 -2.34 5.86 11.87
N SER A 87 -3.41 6.64 11.72
CA SER A 87 -3.33 8.09 11.55
C SER A 87 -4.06 8.91 12.62
N HIS A 88 -4.85 8.27 13.50
CA HIS A 88 -5.70 9.01 14.44
C HIS A 88 -4.94 9.39 15.71
N VAL A 89 -4.62 10.67 15.88
CA VAL A 89 -3.78 11.18 16.99
C VAL A 89 -4.25 10.69 18.36
N ASP A 90 -5.56 10.80 18.68
CA ASP A 90 -6.07 10.37 19.99
C ASP A 90 -5.82 8.88 20.29
N ARG A 91 -5.87 8.02 19.26
CA ARG A 91 -5.59 6.59 19.43
C ARG A 91 -4.12 6.35 19.74
N SER A 92 -3.22 7.17 19.21
CA SER A 92 -1.78 7.03 19.47
C SER A 92 -1.43 7.31 20.93
N ILE A 93 -2.20 8.18 21.61
CA ILE A 93 -2.06 8.45 23.04
C ILE A 93 -2.51 7.25 23.86
N THR A 94 -3.60 6.59 23.46
CA THR A 94 -4.16 5.45 24.20
C THR A 94 -3.43 4.13 23.96
N ASP A 95 -3.02 3.86 22.73
CA ASP A 95 -2.28 2.65 22.35
C ASP A 95 -1.18 3.02 21.33
N PRO A 96 0.01 3.44 21.80
CA PRO A 96 1.11 3.79 20.92
C PRO A 96 1.72 2.58 20.20
N PHE A 97 1.51 1.35 20.70
CA PHE A 97 2.15 0.17 20.13
C PHE A 97 1.56 -0.22 18.77
N VAL A 98 0.28 0.07 18.52
CA VAL A 98 -0.31 -0.14 17.19
C VAL A 98 0.31 0.80 16.14
N PHE A 99 0.66 2.04 16.52
CA PHE A 99 1.33 3.00 15.64
C PHE A 99 2.76 2.56 15.33
N VAL A 100 3.53 2.14 16.33
CA VAL A 100 4.89 1.61 16.10
C VAL A 100 4.84 0.38 15.19
N ARG A 101 3.90 -0.54 15.43
CA ARG A 101 3.77 -1.76 14.64
C ARG A 101 3.42 -1.46 13.18
N THR A 102 2.41 -0.63 12.93
CA THR A 102 1.96 -0.36 11.56
C THR A 102 2.89 0.62 10.86
N ASN A 103 3.15 1.79 11.46
CA ASN A 103 3.79 2.91 10.78
C ASN A 103 5.32 2.76 10.72
N VAL A 104 5.93 2.07 11.68
CA VAL A 104 7.39 1.86 11.68
C VAL A 104 7.74 0.47 11.18
N LEU A 105 7.31 -0.58 11.88
CA LEU A 105 7.66 -1.96 11.49
C LEU A 105 7.06 -2.32 10.12
N GLY A 106 5.80 -1.96 9.86
CA GLY A 106 5.17 -2.18 8.56
C GLY A 106 5.89 -1.48 7.41
N THR A 107 6.28 -0.21 7.61
CA THR A 107 7.10 0.53 6.63
C THR A 107 8.44 -0.16 6.39
N CYS A 108 9.12 -0.61 7.44
CA CYS A 108 10.39 -1.33 7.33
C CYS A 108 10.25 -2.63 6.54
N ASN A 109 9.18 -3.39 6.75
CA ASN A 109 8.91 -4.62 6.00
C ASN A 109 8.77 -4.33 4.49
N LEU A 110 7.97 -3.33 4.12
CA LEU A 110 7.78 -2.92 2.73
C LEU A 110 9.09 -2.45 2.08
N LEU A 111 9.87 -1.62 2.78
CA LEU A 111 11.17 -1.14 2.31
C LEU A 111 12.16 -2.29 2.12
N TYR A 112 12.20 -3.24 3.05
CA TYR A 112 13.06 -4.41 2.94
C TYR A 112 12.69 -5.24 1.71
N CYS A 113 11.42 -5.63 1.55
CA CYS A 113 10.98 -6.43 0.40
C CYS A 113 11.23 -5.71 -0.94
N ALA A 114 10.99 -4.40 -1.01
CA ALA A 114 11.30 -3.61 -2.20
C ALA A 114 12.80 -3.57 -2.50
N LYS A 115 13.64 -3.34 -1.49
CA LYS A 115 15.10 -3.34 -1.62
C LYS A 115 15.62 -4.69 -2.10
N GLU A 116 15.15 -5.79 -1.51
CA GLU A 116 15.60 -7.14 -1.87
C GLU A 116 15.19 -7.47 -3.31
N LEU A 117 13.94 -7.19 -3.70
CA LEU A 117 13.44 -7.48 -5.04
C LEU A 117 14.14 -6.65 -6.13
N TRP A 118 14.47 -5.38 -5.84
CA TRP A 118 15.00 -4.45 -6.83
C TRP A 118 16.53 -4.35 -6.82
N ARG A 119 17.21 -5.10 -5.94
CA ARG A 119 18.67 -5.02 -5.72
C ARG A 119 19.48 -5.03 -7.01
N ASP A 120 19.20 -5.99 -7.89
CA ASP A 120 19.98 -6.21 -9.11
C ASP A 120 19.41 -5.46 -10.33
N ASN A 121 18.21 -4.88 -10.20
CA ASN A 121 17.55 -4.13 -11.27
C ASN A 121 16.71 -2.96 -10.72
N PRO A 122 17.36 -1.89 -10.23
CA PRO A 122 16.67 -0.75 -9.65
C PRO A 122 16.11 0.23 -10.69
N GLU A 123 16.52 0.11 -11.96
CA GLU A 123 16.12 1.07 -12.99
C GLU A 123 14.60 1.04 -13.21
N GLY A 124 13.99 2.24 -13.22
CA GLY A 124 12.55 2.39 -13.38
C GLY A 124 11.70 1.98 -12.15
N LYS A 125 12.33 1.50 -11.07
CA LYS A 125 11.66 1.17 -9.80
C LYS A 125 11.47 2.40 -8.92
N ARG A 126 10.37 2.46 -8.17
CA ARG A 126 10.10 3.60 -7.28
C ARG A 126 9.30 3.24 -6.04
N PHE A 127 9.81 3.62 -4.87
CA PHE A 127 9.07 3.62 -3.62
C PHE A 127 8.65 5.06 -3.28
N TYR A 128 7.35 5.31 -3.17
CA TYR A 128 6.79 6.61 -2.82
C TYR A 128 6.11 6.50 -1.44
N HIS A 129 6.78 7.03 -0.42
CA HIS A 129 6.27 7.04 0.95
C HIS A 129 5.44 8.31 1.17
N VAL A 130 4.14 8.14 1.45
CA VAL A 130 3.25 9.25 1.80
C VAL A 130 3.36 9.46 3.31
N SER A 131 3.56 10.72 3.70
CA SER A 131 3.69 11.13 5.10
C SER A 131 2.76 12.31 5.39
N THR A 132 2.95 12.93 6.55
CA THR A 132 2.22 14.10 7.03
C THR A 132 3.17 15.27 7.30
N ASP A 133 2.63 16.48 7.30
CA ASP A 133 3.33 17.70 7.74
C ASP A 133 3.53 17.73 9.26
N GLU A 134 2.74 16.98 10.04
CA GLU A 134 2.85 16.84 11.51
C GLU A 134 4.20 16.29 12.02
N VAL A 135 5.14 15.94 11.12
CA VAL A 135 6.51 15.56 11.50
C VAL A 135 7.39 16.77 11.87
N TYR A 136 6.93 18.00 11.59
CA TYR A 136 7.64 19.27 11.84
C TYR A 136 6.93 20.11 12.91
#